data_AF-A0AAD5ZF14-F1
#
_entry.id   AF-A0AAD5ZF14-F1
#
_cell.length_a   1.000
_cell.length_b   1.000
_cell.length_c   1.000
_cell.angle_alpha   90.00
_cell.angle_beta   90.00
_cell.angle_gamma   90.00
#
_symmetry.space_group_name_H-M   'P 1'
#
loop_
_entity.id
_entity.type
_entity.pdbx_description
1 polymer ?
#
loop_
_entity_poly.entity_id
_entity_poly.type
_entity_poly.pdbx_seq_one_letter_code
_entity_poly.pdbx_strand_id
1 'polypeptide(L)'
;MKKYYGLQIKPGQSSKPSAAPARRPPASIFGGDDDDDVEKEISRQASKTASLQKIEQQRKKALEEDPSVFDYDGVYDDMKEKIEKPKVQDKSERKSKYIEGLMAKAKEREREYEIIYEKKLIKERSKEDHLYGDKEKFVTSAYRKKLTEQAKWLEEDRLRQLKEEQDDVSWPTCNFSKGRDEKVLRTADQTRPVLQALCGSREASPGLHLRRRRRRRRREGDLSPGLQNCLSPKDRAAA
;
A
#
# COMPACT_ATOMS: atom_id res chain seq x y z
N MET A 1 3.41 7.06 35.95
CA MET A 1 4.26 5.86 35.76
C MET A 1 5.39 6.21 34.79
N LYS A 2 6.63 6.32 35.27
CA LYS A 2 7.81 6.61 34.41
C LYS A 2 8.23 5.33 33.68
N LYS A 3 8.16 5.32 32.35
CA LYS A 3 8.69 4.23 31.52
C LYS A 3 10.11 4.58 31.09
N TYR A 4 11.07 3.74 31.48
CA TYR A 4 12.45 3.85 31.03
C TYR A 4 12.59 3.09 29.70
N TYR A 5 12.99 3.80 28.65
CA TYR A 5 13.35 3.20 27.36
C TYR A 5 14.87 3.16 27.29
N GLY A 6 15.43 1.95 27.25
CA GLY A 6 16.86 1.67 27.20
C GLY A 6 17.10 0.19 27.51
N LEU A 7 18.12 -0.41 26.90
CA LEU A 7 18.46 -1.83 27.09
C LEU A 7 18.95 -2.04 28.53
N GLN A 8 18.08 -2.56 29.40
CA GLN A 8 18.39 -2.87 30.78
C GLN A 8 19.21 -4.16 30.87
N ILE A 9 20.54 -4.03 30.88
CA ILE A 9 21.43 -5.16 31.12
C ILE A 9 21.36 -5.50 32.62
N LYS A 10 20.73 -6.64 32.96
CA LYS A 10 20.76 -7.18 34.31
C LYS A 10 22.20 -7.59 34.65
N PRO A 11 22.82 -7.11 35.72
CA PRO A 11 24.13 -7.60 36.14
C PRO A 11 23.93 -8.99 36.76
N GLY A 12 24.23 -10.03 35.99
CA GLY A 12 24.38 -11.37 36.55
C GLY A 12 23.87 -12.48 35.64
N GLN A 13 24.66 -12.82 34.62
CA GLN A 13 24.88 -14.20 34.18
C GLN A 13 26.28 -14.29 33.55
N SER A 14 27.32 -14.15 34.36
CA SER A 14 28.65 -14.61 33.99
C SER A 14 28.67 -16.14 34.11
N SER A 15 28.44 -16.84 33.01
CA SER A 15 28.80 -18.25 32.91
C SER A 15 30.31 -18.36 33.14
N LYS A 16 30.72 -19.10 34.18
CA LYS A 16 32.14 -19.44 34.41
C LYS A 16 32.73 -20.05 33.14
N PRO A 17 33.85 -19.56 32.60
CA PRO A 17 34.53 -20.27 31.52
C PRO A 17 35.06 -21.60 32.09
N SER A 18 34.65 -22.71 31.49
CA SER A 18 35.33 -23.99 31.70
C SER A 18 36.78 -23.82 31.26
N ALA A 19 37.71 -24.32 32.07
CA ALA A 19 39.14 -24.15 31.85
C ALA A 19 39.54 -24.64 30.45
N ALA A 20 40.00 -23.73 29.60
CA ALA A 20 40.60 -24.08 28.32
C ALA A 20 41.90 -24.87 28.58
N PRO A 21 42.19 -25.94 27.82
CA PRO A 21 43.46 -26.64 27.94
C PRO A 21 44.61 -25.67 27.64
N ALA A 22 45.64 -25.69 28.48
CA ALA A 22 46.79 -24.80 28.38
C ALA A 22 47.41 -24.86 26.97
N ARG A 23 47.38 -23.72 26.25
CA ARG A 23 48.06 -23.58 24.96
C ARG A 23 49.56 -23.54 25.22
N ARG A 24 50.30 -24.49 24.64
CA ARG A 24 51.78 -24.46 24.66
C ARG A 24 52.25 -23.18 23.97
N PRO A 25 53.31 -22.51 24.48
CA PRO A 25 53.85 -21.32 23.83
C PRO A 25 54.32 -21.65 22.41
N PRO A 26 54.17 -20.72 21.45
CA PRO A 26 54.69 -20.93 20.09
C PRO A 26 56.20 -21.11 20.17
N ALA A 27 56.70 -22.23 19.65
CA ALA A 27 58.13 -22.45 19.51
C ALA A 27 58.71 -21.29 18.69
N SER A 28 59.76 -20.64 19.20
CA SER A 28 60.41 -19.51 18.54
C SER A 28 61.01 -19.98 17.22
N ILE A 29 60.44 -19.52 16.10
CA ILE A 29 60.79 -19.92 14.73
C ILE A 29 62.15 -19.35 14.26
N PHE A 30 62.73 -18.41 15.02
CA PHE A 30 64.00 -17.74 14.67
C PHE A 30 65.19 -18.09 15.59
N GLY A 31 65.01 -19.02 16.54
CA GLY A 31 66.11 -19.56 17.33
C GLY A 31 66.80 -20.69 16.58
N GLY A 32 67.67 -20.34 15.63
CA GLY A 32 68.53 -21.29 14.93
C GLY A 32 69.61 -21.82 15.87
N ASP A 33 69.33 -22.99 16.46
CA ASP A 33 70.34 -23.88 17.02
C ASP A 33 70.56 -24.95 15.94
N ASP A 34 71.67 -24.75 15.22
CA ASP A 34 72.16 -25.52 14.09
C ASP A 34 72.80 -26.81 14.60
N ASP A 35 71.97 -27.74 15.08
CA ASP A 35 72.37 -29.12 15.28
C ASP A 35 71.65 -29.98 14.24
N ASP A 36 72.42 -30.43 13.24
CA ASP A 36 72.08 -31.40 12.19
C ASP A 36 71.70 -32.80 12.76
N ASP A 37 70.81 -32.85 13.76
CA ASP A 37 70.30 -34.09 14.31
C ASP A 37 69.15 -34.60 13.43
N VAL A 38 69.55 -35.34 12.38
CA VAL A 38 68.66 -35.97 11.39
C VAL A 38 67.57 -36.80 12.08
N GLU A 39 67.87 -37.43 13.23
CA GLU A 39 66.94 -38.28 14.01
C GLU A 39 65.77 -37.46 14.59
N LYS A 40 66.06 -36.25 15.06
CA LYS A 40 65.08 -35.31 15.63
C LYS A 40 64.18 -34.72 14.55
N GLU A 41 64.73 -34.41 13.37
CA GLU A 41 63.94 -33.96 12.22
C GLU A 41 63.04 -35.08 11.67
N ILE A 42 63.53 -36.33 11.58
CA ILE A 42 62.72 -37.51 11.21
C ILE A 42 61.56 -37.70 12.19
N SER A 43 61.80 -37.59 13.49
CA SER A 43 60.76 -37.71 14.52
C SER A 43 59.71 -36.58 14.42
N ARG A 44 60.15 -35.36 14.09
CA ARG A 44 59.27 -34.20 13.88
C ARG A 44 58.43 -34.35 12.60
N GLN A 45 59.01 -34.91 11.55
CA GLN A 45 58.29 -35.22 10.31
C GLN A 45 57.32 -36.39 10.49
N ALA A 46 57.70 -37.44 11.21
CA ALA A 46 56.84 -38.59 11.52
C ALA A 46 55.61 -38.19 12.36
N SER A 47 55.79 -37.30 13.33
CA SER A 47 54.67 -36.75 14.11
C SER A 47 53.75 -35.86 13.25
N LYS A 48 54.33 -35.09 12.32
CA LYS A 48 53.56 -34.28 11.36
C LYS A 48 52.77 -35.15 10.37
N THR A 49 53.37 -36.19 9.79
CA THR A 49 52.66 -37.12 8.88
C THR A 49 51.57 -37.90 9.60
N ALA A 50 51.83 -38.38 10.82
CA ALA A 50 50.81 -39.01 11.66
C ALA A 50 49.64 -38.06 11.98
N SER A 51 49.91 -36.76 12.18
CA SER A 51 48.86 -35.76 12.40
C SER A 51 48.03 -35.50 11.13
N LEU A 52 48.66 -35.46 9.95
CA LEU A 52 47.97 -35.31 8.67
C LEU A 52 47.09 -36.51 8.35
N GLN A 53 47.55 -37.73 8.62
CA GLN A 53 46.73 -38.95 8.47
C GLN A 53 45.47 -38.92 9.33
N LYS A 54 45.57 -38.43 10.58
CA LYS A 54 44.41 -38.25 11.46
C LYS A 54 43.42 -37.22 10.89
N ILE A 55 43.92 -36.12 10.32
CA ILE A 55 43.08 -35.10 9.68
C ILE A 55 42.38 -35.66 8.43
N GLU A 56 43.09 -36.45 7.61
CA GLU A 56 42.51 -37.09 6.43
C GLU A 56 41.42 -38.11 6.80
N GLN A 57 41.64 -38.92 7.84
CA GLN A 57 40.63 -39.84 8.35
C GLN A 57 39.38 -39.09 8.84
N GLN A 58 39.57 -37.96 9.55
CA GLN A 58 38.46 -37.11 9.98
C GLN A 58 37.73 -36.48 8.79
N ARG A 59 38.45 -36.01 7.77
CA ARG A 59 37.87 -35.46 6.54
C ARG A 59 37.07 -36.50 5.77
N LYS A 60 37.59 -37.72 5.62
CA LYS A 60 36.89 -38.84 4.95
C LYS A 60 35.63 -39.21 5.71
N LYS A 61 35.72 -39.35 7.02
CA LYS A 61 34.56 -39.61 7.88
C LYS A 61 33.49 -38.53 7.75
N ALA A 62 33.88 -37.26 7.74
CA ALA A 62 32.96 -36.15 7.56
C ALA A 62 32.30 -36.15 6.16
N LEU A 63 33.04 -36.51 5.11
CA LEU A 63 32.51 -36.61 3.74
C LEU A 63 31.59 -37.83 3.55
N GLU A 64 31.84 -38.92 4.26
CA GLU A 64 30.97 -40.12 4.30
C GLU A 64 29.65 -39.85 5.04
N GLU A 65 29.69 -39.03 6.09
CA GLU A 65 28.49 -38.62 6.84
C GLU A 65 27.61 -37.68 6.00
N ASP A 66 28.19 -36.65 5.36
CA ASP A 66 27.46 -35.78 4.44
C ASP A 66 28.42 -35.16 3.38
N PRO A 67 28.15 -35.37 2.07
CA PRO A 67 28.97 -34.80 1.00
C PRO A 67 28.95 -33.26 0.97
N SER A 68 27.96 -32.60 1.56
CA SER A 68 27.79 -31.15 1.60
C SER A 68 28.53 -30.45 2.75
N VAL A 69 29.24 -31.18 3.63
CA VAL A 69 29.87 -30.62 4.84
C VAL A 69 30.83 -29.46 4.56
N PHE A 70 31.49 -29.46 3.41
CA PHE A 70 32.45 -28.43 3.02
C PHE A 70 31.89 -27.43 1.99
N ASP A 71 30.63 -27.58 1.56
CA ASP A 71 29.95 -26.67 0.63
C ASP A 71 29.40 -25.43 1.35
N TYR A 72 30.31 -24.57 1.79
CA TYR A 72 29.96 -23.32 2.46
C TYR A 72 29.22 -22.33 1.55
N ASP A 73 29.55 -22.32 0.25
CA ASP A 73 28.96 -21.41 -0.73
C ASP A 73 27.50 -21.76 -1.01
N GLY A 74 27.20 -23.05 -1.20
CA GLY A 74 25.82 -23.51 -1.44
C GLY A 74 24.85 -23.15 -0.32
N VAL A 75 25.27 -23.28 0.95
CA VAL A 75 24.45 -22.86 2.11
C VAL A 75 24.26 -21.33 2.13
N TYR A 76 25.28 -20.57 1.73
CA TYR A 76 25.21 -19.12 1.67
C TYR A 76 24.27 -18.64 0.55
N ASP A 77 24.40 -19.21 -0.64
CA ASP A 77 23.52 -18.96 -1.78
C ASP A 77 22.07 -19.30 -1.44
N ASP A 78 21.82 -20.44 -0.79
CA ASP A 78 20.49 -20.81 -0.29
C ASP A 78 19.91 -19.79 0.69
N MET A 79 20.71 -19.31 1.63
CA MET A 79 20.30 -18.26 2.58
C MET A 79 20.01 -16.95 1.83
N LYS A 80 20.84 -16.60 0.85
CA LYS A 80 20.70 -15.39 0.06
C LYS A 80 19.44 -15.43 -0.80
N GLU A 81 19.22 -16.53 -1.50
CA GLU A 81 18.04 -16.78 -2.30
C GLU A 81 16.76 -16.70 -1.47
N LYS A 82 16.74 -17.31 -0.27
CA LYS A 82 15.60 -17.23 0.66
C LYS A 82 15.29 -15.80 1.08
N ILE A 83 16.29 -14.92 1.14
CA ILE A 83 16.14 -13.49 1.45
C ILE A 83 15.73 -12.69 0.20
N GLU A 84 16.20 -13.05 -0.98
CA GLU A 84 15.97 -12.31 -2.22
C GLU A 84 14.64 -12.64 -2.90
N LYS A 85 14.23 -13.92 -2.92
CA LYS A 85 12.94 -14.38 -3.45
C LYS A 85 11.75 -13.55 -2.96
N PRO A 86 11.53 -13.33 -1.65
CA PRO A 86 10.43 -12.50 -1.17
C PRO A 86 10.59 -11.03 -1.56
N LYS A 87 11.82 -10.50 -1.61
CA LYS A 87 12.05 -9.10 -2.03
C LYS A 87 11.73 -8.88 -3.51
N VAL A 88 12.02 -9.86 -4.36
CA VAL A 88 11.69 -9.80 -5.79
C VAL A 88 10.18 -9.90 -5.99
N GLN A 89 9.51 -10.80 -5.26
CA GLN A 89 8.05 -10.92 -5.25
C GLN A 89 7.40 -9.61 -4.78
N ASP A 90 7.82 -9.06 -3.63
CA ASP A 90 7.35 -7.78 -3.11
C ASP A 90 7.54 -6.62 -4.11
N LYS A 91 8.66 -6.57 -4.82
CA LYS A 91 8.91 -5.54 -5.85
C LYS A 91 7.94 -5.66 -7.03
N SER A 92 7.62 -6.89 -7.43
CA SER A 92 6.67 -7.14 -8.52
C SER A 92 5.22 -6.86 -8.11
N GLU A 93 4.86 -7.16 -6.85
CA GLU A 93 3.55 -6.89 -6.29
C GLU A 93 3.33 -5.41 -5.97
N ARG A 94 4.41 -4.70 -5.60
CA ARG A 94 4.42 -3.24 -5.43
C ARG A 94 4.33 -2.55 -6.78
N LYS A 95 3.13 -2.59 -7.35
CA LYS A 95 2.77 -1.74 -8.47
C LYS A 95 2.85 -0.28 -8.04
N SER A 96 3.21 0.58 -8.99
CA SER A 96 3.24 2.02 -8.74
C SER A 96 1.87 2.52 -8.30
N LYS A 97 1.84 3.49 -7.38
CA LYS A 97 0.60 4.02 -6.82
C LYS A 97 -0.35 4.65 -7.86
N TYR A 98 0.16 5.13 -8.99
CA TYR A 98 -0.61 5.99 -9.91
C TYR A 98 -0.66 5.54 -11.38
N ILE A 99 0.25 4.66 -11.85
CA ILE A 99 0.30 4.33 -13.29
C ILE A 99 -1.01 3.69 -13.76
N GLU A 100 -1.57 2.76 -12.98
CA GLU A 100 -2.85 2.12 -13.33
C GLU A 100 -3.98 3.16 -13.48
N GLY A 101 -4.06 4.13 -12.58
CA GLY A 101 -5.04 5.21 -12.64
C GLY A 101 -4.82 6.15 -13.83
N LEU A 102 -3.56 6.45 -14.17
CA LEU A 102 -3.24 7.25 -15.36
C LEU A 102 -3.62 6.54 -16.65
N MET A 103 -3.35 5.23 -16.74
CA MET A 103 -3.73 4.39 -17.88
C MET A 103 -5.26 4.27 -17.99
N ALA A 104 -5.98 4.13 -16.88
CA ALA A 104 -7.43 4.11 -16.87
C ALA A 104 -8.02 5.45 -17.38
N LYS A 105 -7.51 6.58 -16.89
CA LYS A 105 -7.94 7.92 -17.34
C LYS A 105 -7.58 8.23 -18.79
N ALA A 106 -6.46 7.70 -19.28
CA ALA A 106 -6.11 7.84 -20.70
C ALA A 106 -7.15 7.13 -21.58
N LYS A 107 -7.52 5.89 -21.23
CA LYS A 107 -8.58 5.13 -21.91
C LYS A 107 -9.94 5.80 -21.83
N GLU A 108 -10.28 6.39 -20.68
CA GLU A 108 -11.52 7.16 -20.51
C GLU A 108 -11.56 8.37 -21.46
N ARG A 109 -10.46 9.14 -21.53
CA ARG A 109 -10.34 10.26 -22.47
C ARG A 109 -10.47 9.80 -23.93
N GLU A 110 -9.82 8.72 -24.31
CA GLU A 110 -9.94 8.16 -25.67
C GLU A 110 -11.40 7.87 -26.03
N ARG A 111 -12.17 7.27 -25.12
CA ARG A 111 -13.60 7.02 -25.33
C ARG A 111 -14.40 8.31 -25.45
N GLU A 112 -14.15 9.30 -24.60
CA GLU A 112 -14.81 10.62 -24.68
C GLU A 112 -14.53 11.29 -26.03
N TYR A 113 -13.28 11.23 -26.50
CA TYR A 113 -12.89 11.75 -27.82
C TYR A 113 -13.65 11.06 -28.96
N GLU A 114 -13.77 9.73 -28.92
CA GLU A 114 -14.56 8.96 -29.90
C GLU A 114 -16.03 9.38 -29.90
N ILE A 115 -16.65 9.50 -28.72
CA ILE A 115 -18.05 9.95 -28.58
C ILE A 115 -18.24 11.37 -29.15
N ILE A 116 -17.31 12.27 -28.87
CA ILE A 116 -17.36 13.65 -29.39
C ILE A 116 -17.24 13.64 -30.92
N TYR A 117 -16.30 12.85 -31.46
CA TYR A 117 -16.09 12.73 -32.89
C TYR A 117 -17.33 12.22 -33.61
N GLU A 118 -17.99 11.20 -33.05
CA GLU A 118 -19.21 10.64 -33.63
C GLU A 118 -20.39 11.60 -33.54
N LYS A 119 -20.55 12.31 -32.42
CA LYS A 119 -21.55 13.39 -32.30
C LYS A 119 -21.31 14.49 -33.33
N LYS A 120 -20.06 14.83 -33.62
CA LYS A 120 -19.74 15.78 -34.71
C LYS A 120 -20.15 15.21 -36.07
N LEU A 121 -19.81 13.96 -36.36
CA LEU A 121 -20.17 13.32 -37.63
C LEU A 121 -21.69 13.23 -37.84
N ILE A 122 -22.46 12.91 -36.79
CA ILE A 122 -23.93 12.88 -36.85
C ILE A 122 -24.48 14.28 -37.16
N LYS A 123 -23.93 15.33 -36.54
CA LYS A 123 -24.33 16.71 -36.82
C LYS A 123 -24.03 17.10 -38.27
N GLU A 124 -22.87 16.76 -38.80
CA GLU A 124 -22.53 16.97 -40.22
C GLU A 124 -23.53 16.23 -41.13
N ARG A 125 -23.78 14.94 -40.85
CA ARG A 125 -24.74 14.14 -41.62
C ARG A 125 -26.15 14.71 -41.59
N SER A 126 -26.62 15.21 -40.46
CA SER A 126 -27.96 15.84 -40.38
C SER A 126 -28.08 17.09 -41.25
N LYS A 127 -26.99 17.85 -41.44
CA LYS A 127 -26.97 19.01 -42.33
C LYS A 127 -26.98 18.57 -43.79
N GLU A 128 -26.19 17.56 -44.14
CA GLU A 128 -26.15 17.00 -45.49
C GLU A 128 -27.46 16.30 -45.87
N ASP A 129 -28.10 15.62 -44.92
CA ASP A 129 -29.39 14.95 -45.09
C ASP A 129 -30.51 15.93 -45.44
N HIS A 130 -30.43 17.19 -44.99
CA HIS A 130 -31.37 18.24 -45.41
C HIS A 130 -31.19 18.61 -46.90
N LEU A 131 -29.99 18.46 -47.46
CA LEU A 131 -29.69 18.77 -48.86
C LEU A 131 -29.86 17.56 -49.79
N TYR A 132 -29.72 16.34 -49.26
CA TYR A 132 -29.62 15.12 -50.07
C TYR A 132 -30.51 13.97 -49.56
N GLY A 133 -31.57 14.30 -48.81
CA GLY A 133 -32.49 13.32 -48.20
C GLY A 133 -33.18 12.38 -49.18
N ASP A 134 -33.35 12.80 -50.44
CA ASP A 134 -34.02 12.01 -51.49
C ASP A 134 -33.16 10.85 -52.04
N LYS A 135 -31.87 10.77 -51.67
CA LYS A 135 -30.96 9.69 -52.11
C LYS A 135 -30.95 8.52 -51.14
N GLU A 136 -30.76 7.32 -51.68
CA GLU A 136 -30.68 6.08 -50.89
C GLU A 136 -29.44 6.04 -49.97
N LYS A 137 -29.62 5.62 -48.70
CA LYS A 137 -28.56 5.54 -47.69
C LYS A 137 -28.15 4.08 -47.44
N PHE A 138 -26.95 3.70 -47.84
CA PHE A 138 -26.43 2.35 -47.61
C PHE A 138 -25.63 2.27 -46.30
N VAL A 139 -25.92 1.25 -45.49
CA VAL A 139 -25.22 0.98 -44.23
C VAL A 139 -24.53 -0.38 -44.29
N THR A 140 -23.21 -0.39 -44.12
CA THR A 140 -22.36 -1.59 -44.12
C THR A 140 -22.58 -2.44 -42.86
N SER A 141 -22.37 -3.75 -42.94
CA SER A 141 -22.50 -4.68 -41.81
C SER A 141 -21.58 -4.30 -40.63
N ALA A 142 -20.37 -3.81 -40.91
CA ALA A 142 -19.43 -3.34 -39.91
C ALA A 142 -19.96 -2.13 -39.12
N TYR A 143 -20.62 -1.18 -39.78
CA TYR A 143 -21.21 -0.03 -39.10
C TYR A 143 -22.39 -0.42 -38.21
N ARG A 144 -23.21 -1.39 -38.65
CA ARG A 144 -24.30 -1.94 -37.82
C ARG A 144 -23.74 -2.54 -36.53
N LYS A 145 -22.61 -3.27 -36.61
CA LYS A 145 -21.93 -3.82 -35.42
C LYS A 145 -21.46 -2.70 -34.48
N LYS A 146 -20.80 -1.65 -34.99
CA LYS A 146 -20.39 -0.48 -34.19
C LYS A 146 -21.56 0.18 -33.46
N LEU A 147 -22.69 0.37 -34.13
CA LEU A 147 -23.90 0.92 -33.50
C LEU A 147 -24.41 0.03 -32.35
N THR A 148 -24.42 -1.30 -32.55
CA THR A 148 -24.84 -2.22 -31.48
C THR A 148 -23.86 -2.27 -30.31
N GLU A 149 -22.56 -2.17 -30.58
CA GLU A 149 -21.51 -2.13 -29.55
C GLU A 149 -21.61 -0.85 -28.73
N GLN A 150 -21.84 0.30 -29.38
CA GLN A 150 -22.06 1.58 -28.72
C GLN A 150 -23.33 1.58 -27.87
N ALA A 151 -24.43 1.07 -28.40
CA ALA A 151 -25.68 0.95 -27.65
C ALA A 151 -25.51 0.10 -26.38
N LYS A 152 -24.82 -1.04 -26.49
CA LYS A 152 -24.50 -1.90 -25.33
C LYS A 152 -23.62 -1.18 -24.30
N TRP A 153 -22.62 -0.43 -24.75
CA TRP A 153 -21.76 0.35 -23.86
C TRP A 153 -22.52 1.45 -23.11
N LEU A 154 -23.41 2.17 -23.80
CA LEU A 154 -24.24 3.21 -23.17
C LEU A 154 -25.21 2.62 -22.15
N GLU A 155 -25.77 1.44 -22.42
CA GLU A 155 -26.64 0.72 -21.48
C GLU A 155 -25.85 0.26 -20.24
N GLU A 156 -24.65 -0.29 -20.43
CA GLU A 156 -23.78 -0.69 -19.32
C GLU A 156 -23.34 0.50 -18.46
N ASP A 157 -22.98 1.62 -19.09
CA ASP A 157 -22.62 2.85 -18.37
C ASP A 157 -23.81 3.42 -17.58
N ARG A 158 -25.02 3.40 -18.16
CA ARG A 158 -26.25 3.76 -17.43
C ARG A 158 -26.53 2.85 -16.25
N LEU A 159 -26.38 1.54 -16.42
CA LEU A 159 -26.57 0.59 -15.33
C LEU A 159 -25.54 0.79 -14.21
N ARG A 160 -24.28 1.11 -14.57
CA ARG A 160 -23.24 1.46 -13.61
C ARG A 160 -23.59 2.73 -12.84
N GLN A 161 -24.02 3.79 -13.53
CA GLN A 161 -24.46 5.03 -12.91
C GLN A 161 -25.63 4.80 -11.95
N LEU A 162 -26.65 4.03 -12.35
CA LEU A 162 -27.77 3.70 -11.45
C LEU A 162 -27.32 2.91 -10.22
N LYS A 163 -26.35 2.01 -10.36
CA LYS A 163 -25.78 1.28 -9.24
C LYS A 163 -25.00 2.19 -8.30
N GLU A 164 -24.16 3.07 -8.85
CA GLU A 164 -23.41 4.07 -8.09
C GLU A 164 -24.36 5.03 -7.37
N GLU A 165 -25.44 5.49 -8.01
CA GLU A 165 -26.48 6.32 -7.39
C GLU A 165 -27.18 5.60 -6.23
N GLN A 166 -27.46 4.30 -6.37
CA GLN A 166 -28.05 3.50 -5.30
C GLN A 166 -27.06 3.28 -4.14
N ASP A 167 -25.79 3.02 -4.46
CA ASP A 167 -24.73 2.85 -3.47
C ASP A 167 -24.44 4.18 -2.72
N ASP A 168 -24.50 5.32 -3.43
CA ASP A 168 -24.39 6.68 -2.88
C ASP A 168 -25.59 7.05 -2.00
N VAL A 169 -26.81 6.65 -2.36
CA VAL A 169 -27.98 6.82 -1.49
C VAL A 169 -27.90 5.89 -0.27
N SER A 170 -27.25 4.73 -0.40
CA SER A 170 -27.05 3.78 0.71
C SER A 170 -25.91 4.17 1.65
N TRP A 171 -24.94 4.98 1.19
CA TRP A 171 -23.82 5.41 2.02
C TRP A 171 -24.37 6.30 3.15
N PRO A 172 -24.21 5.91 4.43
CA PRO A 172 -24.77 6.69 5.50
C PRO A 172 -23.89 7.91 5.75
N THR A 173 -24.27 9.06 5.19
CA THR A 173 -23.83 10.38 5.69
C THR A 173 -24.31 10.66 7.14
N CYS A 174 -24.76 9.64 7.90
CA CYS A 174 -25.32 9.78 9.25
C CYS A 174 -24.76 8.79 10.31
N ASN A 175 -23.76 7.94 10.00
CA ASN A 175 -23.18 7.02 11.01
C ASN A 175 -21.91 7.55 11.71
N PHE A 176 -21.62 8.85 11.63
CA PHE A 176 -20.56 9.46 12.44
C PHE A 176 -21.03 9.84 13.87
N SER A 177 -22.34 10.02 14.08
CA SER A 177 -22.92 10.52 15.33
C SER A 177 -23.68 9.46 16.16
N LYS A 178 -23.66 8.19 15.75
CA LYS A 178 -24.29 7.06 16.48
C LYS A 178 -23.30 5.95 16.87
N GLY A 179 -22.05 6.33 17.18
CA GLY A 179 -20.98 5.38 17.51
C GLY A 179 -20.15 5.77 18.74
N ARG A 180 -20.69 6.63 19.61
CA ARG A 180 -20.09 6.99 20.89
C ARG A 180 -21.22 7.30 21.85
N ASP A 181 -21.85 6.26 22.40
CA ASP A 181 -22.58 6.25 23.68
C ASP A 181 -23.34 4.92 23.87
N GLU A 182 -22.62 3.79 23.99
CA GLU A 182 -23.21 2.54 24.51
C GLU A 182 -22.51 2.05 25.79
N LYS A 183 -21.44 2.72 26.24
CA LYS A 183 -20.66 2.34 27.44
C LYS A 183 -20.74 3.30 28.63
N VAL A 184 -21.56 4.37 28.56
CA VAL A 184 -21.68 5.37 29.65
C VAL A 184 -23.06 5.37 30.34
N LEU A 185 -24.07 4.70 29.78
CA LEU A 185 -25.44 4.69 30.34
C LEU A 185 -25.75 3.50 31.26
N ARG A 186 -24.79 2.62 31.57
CA ARG A 186 -25.01 1.50 32.52
C ARG A 186 -24.52 1.74 33.96
N THR A 187 -23.90 2.88 34.25
CA THR A 187 -23.42 3.21 35.61
C THR A 187 -24.09 4.45 36.21
N ALA A 188 -25.19 4.92 35.63
CA ALA A 188 -25.91 6.11 36.11
C ALA A 188 -27.35 5.85 36.59
N ASP A 189 -27.81 4.58 36.60
CA ASP A 189 -29.16 4.21 37.07
C ASP A 189 -29.21 3.76 38.54
N GLN A 190 -28.10 3.85 39.30
CA GLN A 190 -28.06 3.43 40.72
C GLN A 190 -28.08 4.59 41.73
N THR A 191 -28.07 5.85 41.29
CA THR A 191 -28.28 6.99 42.21
C THR A 191 -29.00 8.15 41.52
N ARG A 192 -30.32 8.23 41.68
CA ARG A 192 -31.11 9.47 41.91
C ARG A 192 -32.62 9.23 41.70
N PRO A 193 -33.34 8.81 42.75
CA PRO A 193 -34.77 9.12 42.89
C PRO A 193 -34.97 10.05 44.08
N VAL A 194 -34.57 11.33 43.98
CA VAL A 194 -35.09 12.42 44.84
C VAL A 194 -34.96 13.71 44.06
N LEU A 195 -36.07 14.18 43.50
CA LEU A 195 -36.46 15.57 43.19
C LEU A 195 -37.58 15.56 42.14
N GLN A 196 -38.62 14.77 42.42
CA GLN A 196 -39.95 14.94 41.85
C GLN A 196 -40.81 15.59 42.94
N ALA A 197 -40.60 16.88 43.19
CA ALA A 197 -41.51 17.75 43.91
C ALA A 197 -40.93 19.17 43.92
N LEU A 198 -41.44 20.07 43.08
CA LEU A 198 -41.67 21.50 43.36
C LEU A 198 -42.01 22.23 42.05
N CYS A 199 -43.24 22.75 42.00
CA CYS A 199 -43.85 23.62 40.97
C CYS A 199 -44.06 22.99 39.58
N GLY A 200 -45.27 22.86 39.04
CA GLY A 200 -46.48 23.65 39.27
C GLY A 200 -46.78 24.48 38.02
N SER A 201 -47.72 23.97 37.22
CA SER A 201 -48.66 24.64 36.30
C SER A 201 -48.31 26.01 35.69
N ARG A 202 -48.25 26.06 34.34
CA ARG A 202 -48.72 27.20 33.56
C ARG A 202 -49.09 26.76 32.14
N GLU A 203 -50.38 26.88 31.82
CA GLU A 203 -50.94 26.60 30.50
C GLU A 203 -50.64 27.71 29.48
N ALA A 204 -50.61 27.25 28.22
CA ALA A 204 -50.96 27.91 26.95
C ALA A 204 -50.30 29.25 26.53
N SER A 205 -49.57 29.22 25.40
CA SER A 205 -50.12 29.69 24.11
C SER A 205 -49.13 29.61 22.92
N PRO A 206 -49.63 29.55 21.68
CA PRO A 206 -48.89 29.12 20.49
C PRO A 206 -48.21 30.28 19.74
N GLY A 207 -47.02 30.02 19.19
CA GLY A 207 -46.24 30.97 18.40
C GLY A 207 -45.48 30.29 17.27
N LEU A 208 -46.21 29.93 16.22
CA LEU A 208 -45.64 29.53 14.93
C LEU A 208 -44.96 30.72 14.24
N HIS A 209 -43.93 30.41 13.44
CA HIS A 209 -43.33 31.27 12.42
C HIS A 209 -42.42 32.42 12.89
N LEU A 210 -41.09 32.16 12.97
CA LEU A 210 -40.07 32.97 12.27
C LEU A 210 -38.61 32.46 12.44
N ARG A 211 -38.33 31.15 12.28
CA ARG A 211 -36.92 30.67 12.29
C ARG A 211 -36.55 29.68 11.18
N ARG A 212 -37.25 29.74 10.04
CA ARG A 212 -36.89 29.01 8.80
C ARG A 212 -36.55 29.91 7.59
N ARG A 213 -36.24 31.19 7.81
CA ARG A 213 -35.84 32.12 6.73
C ARG A 213 -34.36 32.54 6.72
N ARG A 214 -33.48 31.94 7.54
CA ARG A 214 -32.03 32.23 7.53
C ARG A 214 -31.12 31.18 6.87
N ARG A 215 -31.64 30.02 6.44
CA ARG A 215 -30.84 29.00 5.71
C ARG A 215 -31.17 28.87 4.22
N ARG A 216 -32.19 29.58 3.72
CA ARG A 216 -32.61 29.55 2.30
C ARG A 216 -32.12 30.74 1.46
N ARG A 217 -31.12 31.50 1.95
CA ARG A 217 -30.38 32.54 1.20
C ARG A 217 -28.90 32.14 0.99
N ARG A 218 -28.65 30.88 0.64
CA ARG A 218 -27.33 30.39 0.21
C ARG A 218 -27.39 29.56 -1.09
N ARG A 219 -28.55 29.53 -1.76
CA ARG A 219 -28.75 28.77 -3.01
C ARG A 219 -29.19 29.63 -4.19
N GLU A 220 -29.20 30.95 -4.05
CA GLU A 220 -29.54 31.88 -5.12
C GLU A 220 -28.43 32.94 -5.19
N GLY A 221 -27.60 32.89 -6.24
CA GLY A 221 -27.40 34.03 -7.11
C GLY A 221 -26.48 35.21 -6.76
N ASP A 222 -25.80 35.29 -5.61
CA ASP A 222 -24.95 36.47 -5.32
C ASP A 222 -23.46 36.21 -5.61
N LEU A 223 -23.05 36.58 -6.83
CA LEU A 223 -21.67 36.84 -7.23
C LEU A 223 -21.04 37.83 -6.23
N SER A 224 -20.00 37.40 -5.52
CA SER A 224 -19.21 38.30 -4.68
C SER A 224 -18.45 39.31 -5.55
N PRO A 225 -18.57 40.63 -5.33
CA PRO A 225 -17.73 41.62 -5.99
C PRO A 225 -16.37 41.60 -5.28
N GLY A 226 -15.52 40.63 -5.65
CA GLY A 226 -14.28 40.37 -4.91
C GLY A 226 -13.12 39.78 -5.71
N LEU A 227 -13.25 39.57 -7.02
CA LEU A 227 -12.16 39.13 -7.89
C LEU A 227 -12.31 39.74 -9.30
N GLN A 228 -12.10 41.05 -9.41
CA GLN A 228 -11.90 41.72 -10.71
C GLN A 228 -10.46 42.23 -10.91
N ASN A 229 -9.50 41.77 -10.11
CA ASN A 229 -8.10 42.17 -10.21
C ASN A 229 -7.14 40.99 -10.43
N CYS A 230 -7.48 40.11 -11.37
CA CYS A 230 -6.58 39.05 -11.86
C CYS A 230 -6.61 38.89 -13.39
N LEU A 231 -6.98 39.94 -14.13
CA LEU A 231 -6.89 39.99 -15.59
C LEU A 231 -5.73 40.91 -15.98
N SER A 232 -4.80 40.37 -16.76
CA SER A 232 -3.66 41.11 -17.29
C SER A 232 -4.13 42.28 -18.17
N PRO A 233 -3.39 43.41 -18.22
CA PRO A 233 -3.81 44.63 -18.90
C PRO A 233 -4.11 44.51 -20.41
N LYS A 234 -3.78 43.38 -21.05
CA LYS A 234 -3.93 43.19 -22.50
C LYS A 234 -5.34 42.81 -22.96
N ASP A 235 -6.20 42.30 -22.08
CA ASP A 235 -7.54 41.84 -22.48
C ASP A 235 -8.67 42.83 -22.14
N ARG A 236 -8.31 44.06 -21.71
CA ARG A 236 -9.28 45.12 -21.39
C ARG A 236 -9.65 46.02 -22.57
N ALA A 237 -9.06 45.78 -23.75
CA ALA A 237 -9.25 46.59 -24.95
C ALA A 237 -9.89 45.76 -26.08
N ALA A 238 -11.01 45.10 -25.79
CA ALA A 238 -11.89 44.52 -26.79
C ALA A 238 -13.28 44.26 -26.18
N ALA A 239 -13.98 45.34 -25.85
CA ALA A 239 -15.41 45.36 -25.61
C ALA A 239 -15.99 46.66 -26.18
#